data_AF-A0A936ICK4-F1
#
_entry.id   AF-A0A936ICK4-F1
#
_cell.length_a   1.000
_cell.length_b   1.000
_cell.length_c   1.000
_cell.angle_alpha   90.00
_cell.angle_beta   90.00
_cell.angle_gamma   90.00
#
_symmetry.space_group_name_H-M   'P 1'
#
loop_
_entity.id
_entity.type
_entity.pdbx_description
1 polymer ?
#
loop_
_entity_poly.entity_id
_entity_poly.type
_entity_poly.pdbx_seq_one_letter_code
_entity_poly.pdbx_strand_id
1 'polypeptide(L)'
;MLNYAAKVKGIPQNALTEVMFGMATTAHILGGCKMGINSERSVINDRMQLHGYANFYVLDGSMIQANPGVNPSLTITAMCEYAMSMIDEKPGRTQKTVEELMFSHNSI
;
A
#
# COMPACT_ATOMS: atom_id res chain seq x y z
N MET A 1 17.55 -15.65 19.70
CA MET A 1 18.33 -15.54 18.44
C MET A 1 19.68 -16.26 18.48
N LEU A 2 20.54 -16.04 19.48
CA LEU A 2 21.89 -16.65 19.53
C LEU A 2 21.88 -18.19 19.40
N ASN A 3 21.02 -18.88 20.16
CA ASN A 3 20.91 -20.34 20.11
C ASN A 3 20.41 -20.88 18.74
N TYR A 4 19.66 -20.07 17.99
CA TYR A 4 19.17 -20.44 16.66
C TYR A 4 20.26 -20.18 15.60
N ALA A 5 20.91 -19.01 15.68
CA ALA A 5 22.02 -18.63 14.81
C ALA A 5 23.16 -19.66 14.86
N ALA A 6 23.50 -20.17 16.05
CA ALA A 6 24.49 -21.23 16.23
C ALA A 6 24.12 -22.54 15.51
N LYS A 7 22.83 -22.89 15.45
CA LYS A 7 22.35 -24.11 14.78
C LYS A 7 22.38 -24.01 13.26
N VAL A 8 22.13 -22.82 12.71
CA VAL A 8 22.05 -22.58 11.25
C VAL A 8 23.33 -21.99 10.66
N LYS A 9 24.40 -21.86 11.47
CA LYS A 9 25.64 -21.14 11.11
C LYS A 9 25.36 -19.72 10.60
N GLY A 10 24.32 -19.08 11.14
CA GLY A 10 23.91 -17.73 10.79
C GLY A 10 24.57 -16.67 11.66
N ILE A 11 24.59 -15.43 11.17
CA ILE A 11 25.00 -14.26 11.96
C ILE A 11 23.73 -13.65 12.55
N PRO A 12 23.58 -13.57 13.89
CA PRO A 12 22.43 -12.91 14.49
C PRO A 12 22.53 -11.40 14.23
N GLN A 13 21.50 -10.82 13.63
CA GLN A 13 21.39 -9.38 13.41
C GLN A 13 20.08 -8.86 13.98
N ASN A 14 20.11 -7.61 14.47
CA ASN A 14 18.92 -6.86 14.81
C ASN A 14 19.11 -5.38 14.42
N ALA A 15 18.02 -4.65 14.19
CA ALA A 15 18.08 -3.22 13.95
C ALA A 15 18.36 -2.46 15.24
N LEU A 16 19.21 -1.42 15.17
CA LEU A 16 19.55 -0.60 16.34
C LEU A 16 18.30 0.01 16.98
N THR A 17 17.34 0.44 16.17
CA THR A 17 16.05 1.00 16.58
C THR A 17 15.20 0.00 17.37
N GLU A 18 15.24 -1.27 17.01
CA GLU A 18 14.52 -2.34 17.69
C GLU A 18 15.13 -2.62 19.06
N VAL A 19 16.46 -2.68 19.14
CA VAL A 19 17.20 -2.94 20.39
C VAL A 19 17.10 -1.77 21.37
N MET A 20 17.19 -0.53 20.87
CA MET A 20 17.29 0.66 21.73
C MET A 20 15.94 1.29 22.08
N PHE A 21 14.95 1.21 21.19
CA PHE A 21 13.67 1.89 21.36
C PHE A 21 12.46 0.94 21.40
N GLY A 22 12.67 -0.38 21.31
CA GLY A 22 11.57 -1.35 21.23
C GLY A 22 10.70 -1.18 19.98
N MET A 23 11.21 -0.44 18.98
CA MET A 23 10.49 -0.16 17.74
C MET A 23 10.89 -1.20 16.70
N ALA A 24 10.01 -2.17 16.47
CA ALA A 24 10.19 -3.14 15.39
C ALA A 24 10.40 -2.40 14.07
N THR A 25 11.51 -2.69 13.39
CA THR A 25 11.79 -2.10 12.09
C THR A 25 11.02 -2.90 11.04
N THR A 26 9.93 -2.33 10.52
CA THR A 26 9.19 -2.95 9.41
C THR A 26 9.84 -2.52 8.09
N ALA A 27 10.03 -3.45 7.14
CA ALA A 27 10.57 -3.15 5.81
C ALA A 27 9.60 -2.33 4.90
N HIS A 28 8.48 -1.85 5.44
CA HIS A 28 7.46 -1.12 4.70
C HIS A 28 7.76 0.38 4.68
N ILE A 29 8.35 0.86 3.59
CA ILE A 29 8.49 2.30 3.34
C ILE A 29 7.08 2.84 3.01
N LEU A 30 6.57 3.73 3.87
CA LEU A 30 5.23 4.31 3.78
C LEU A 30 5.32 5.84 3.90
N GLY A 31 4.28 6.53 3.43
CA GLY A 31 4.18 7.98 3.49
C GLY A 31 4.93 8.70 2.35
N GLY A 32 4.89 10.04 2.38
CA GLY A 32 5.45 10.90 1.32
C GLY A 32 4.37 11.67 0.55
N CYS A 33 3.18 11.10 0.38
CA CYS A 33 2.02 11.73 -0.26
C CYS A 33 0.89 11.88 0.75
N LYS A 34 1.08 12.74 1.75
CA LYS A 34 0.12 12.92 2.85
C LYS A 34 -1.26 13.30 2.32
N MET A 35 -2.30 12.62 2.79
CA MET A 35 -3.71 12.97 2.55
C MET A 35 -4.17 14.17 3.41
N GLY A 36 -5.07 15.01 2.90
CA GLY A 36 -5.61 16.13 3.67
C GLY A 36 -6.49 17.08 2.87
N ILE A 37 -6.98 18.12 3.55
CA ILE A 37 -8.03 19.01 3.02
C ILE A 37 -7.53 20.06 2.02
N ASN A 38 -6.22 20.38 2.00
CA ASN A 38 -5.66 21.41 1.14
C ASN A 38 -4.19 21.15 0.77
N SER A 39 -3.76 21.77 -0.32
CA SER A 39 -2.39 21.68 -0.85
C SER A 39 -1.31 22.30 0.04
N GLU A 40 -1.68 23.17 0.98
CA GLU A 40 -0.70 23.79 1.90
C GLU A 40 -0.16 22.79 2.92
N ARG A 41 -0.93 21.75 3.26
CA ARG A 41 -0.62 20.80 4.34
C ARG A 41 -0.63 19.34 3.91
N SER A 42 -0.99 19.05 2.66
CA SER A 42 -1.10 17.70 2.14
C SER A 42 -0.85 17.68 0.63
N VAL A 43 -0.59 16.48 0.09
CA VAL A 43 -0.31 16.24 -1.32
C VAL A 43 -1.58 15.82 -2.06
N ILE A 44 -2.35 14.92 -1.44
CA ILE A 44 -3.58 14.38 -2.02
C ILE A 44 -4.81 14.69 -1.14
N ASN A 45 -5.99 14.64 -1.73
CA ASN A 45 -7.29 14.70 -1.03
C ASN A 45 -7.77 13.31 -0.55
N ASP A 46 -8.95 13.26 0.06
CA ASP A 46 -9.62 12.04 0.55
C ASP A 46 -9.98 11.02 -0.54
N ARG A 47 -9.84 11.41 -1.81
CA ARG A 47 -10.02 10.54 -2.99
C ARG A 47 -8.71 10.14 -3.65
N MET A 48 -7.58 10.36 -2.96
CA MET A 48 -6.23 10.04 -3.40
C MET A 48 -5.81 10.80 -4.66
N GLN A 49 -6.52 11.89 -4.97
CA GLN A 49 -6.26 12.77 -6.09
C GLN A 49 -5.29 13.87 -5.67
N LEU A 50 -4.32 14.18 -6.54
CA LEU A 50 -3.34 15.23 -6.32
C LEU A 50 -4.03 16.60 -6.34
N HIS A 51 -3.76 17.41 -5.32
CA HIS A 51 -4.32 18.76 -5.27
C HIS A 51 -3.92 19.58 -6.51
N GLY A 52 -4.88 20.25 -7.13
CA GLY A 52 -4.68 21.05 -8.35
C GLY A 52 -4.73 20.26 -9.66
N TYR A 53 -4.93 18.94 -9.64
CA TYR A 53 -4.99 18.11 -10.85
C TYR A 53 -6.23 17.22 -10.87
N ALA A 54 -7.10 17.41 -11.86
CA ALA A 54 -8.36 16.66 -11.98
C ALA A 54 -8.18 15.16 -12.28
N ASN A 55 -7.11 14.76 -12.95
CA ASN A 55 -6.95 13.38 -13.45
C ASN A 55 -5.63 12.74 -12.98
N PHE A 56 -5.09 13.17 -11.84
CA PHE A 56 -3.83 12.65 -11.29
C PHE A 56 -4.10 12.05 -9.91
N TYR A 57 -3.75 10.77 -9.73
CA TYR A 57 -3.98 10.02 -8.48
C TYR A 57 -2.68 9.36 -7.99
N VAL A 58 -2.55 9.19 -6.67
CA VAL A 58 -1.43 8.48 -6.03
C VAL A 58 -1.99 7.26 -5.28
N LEU A 59 -1.61 6.07 -5.72
CA LEU A 59 -2.25 4.81 -5.32
C LEU A 59 -1.20 3.75 -4.94
N ASP A 60 -0.40 4.03 -3.93
CA ASP A 60 0.67 3.17 -3.42
C ASP A 60 0.92 3.39 -1.92
N GLY A 61 2.01 2.85 -1.38
CA GLY A 61 2.35 3.02 0.05
C GLY A 61 2.58 4.46 0.50
N SER A 62 2.77 5.42 -0.42
CA SER A 62 3.06 6.81 -0.08
C SER A 62 1.86 7.58 0.48
N MET A 63 0.63 7.12 0.20
CA MET A 63 -0.60 7.70 0.76
C MET A 63 -0.86 7.25 2.21
N ILE A 64 -0.18 6.20 2.68
CA ILE A 64 -0.36 5.65 4.02
C ILE A 64 0.35 6.55 5.04
N GLN A 65 -0.42 7.30 5.82
CA GLN A 65 0.09 8.37 6.69
C GLN A 65 0.81 7.87 7.96
N ALA A 66 0.46 6.69 8.43
CA ALA A 66 1.02 6.09 9.64
C ALA A 66 1.17 4.59 9.43
N ASN A 67 2.21 4.01 10.04
CA ASN A 67 2.42 2.57 9.99
C ASN A 67 1.28 1.86 10.76
N PRO A 68 0.51 0.97 10.12
CA PRO A 68 -0.58 0.25 10.78
C PRO A 68 -0.08 -0.82 11.77
N GLY A 69 1.24 -1.04 11.89
CA GLY A 69 1.84 -2.06 12.76
C GLY A 69 1.73 -3.49 12.20
N VAL A 70 1.11 -3.63 11.01
CA VAL A 70 0.90 -4.88 10.28
C VAL A 70 1.28 -4.69 8.81
N ASN A 71 1.17 -5.76 8.01
CA ASN A 71 1.40 -5.68 6.58
C ASN A 71 0.38 -4.72 5.91
N PRO A 72 0.83 -3.63 5.25
CA PRO A 72 -0.05 -2.63 4.67
C PRO A 72 -0.68 -3.05 3.33
N SER A 73 -0.31 -4.20 2.74
CA SER A 73 -0.75 -4.58 1.38
C SER A 73 -2.27 -4.51 1.21
N LEU A 74 -3.04 -5.08 2.14
CA LEU A 74 -4.50 -5.09 2.01
C LEU A 74 -5.11 -3.68 2.21
N THR A 75 -4.50 -2.86 3.08
CA THR A 75 -4.90 -1.46 3.25
C THR A 75 -4.66 -0.66 1.99
N ILE A 76 -3.51 -0.86 1.34
CA ILE A 76 -3.19 -0.22 0.05
C ILE A 76 -4.22 -0.67 -1.00
N THR A 77 -4.46 -1.97 -1.14
CA THR A 77 -5.47 -2.49 -2.09
C THR A 77 -6.85 -1.88 -1.85
N ALA A 78 -7.34 -1.89 -0.61
CA ALA A 78 -8.66 -1.35 -0.29
C ALA A 78 -8.79 0.15 -0.62
N MET A 79 -7.74 0.93 -0.32
CA MET A 79 -7.69 2.35 -0.64
C MET A 79 -7.65 2.59 -2.16
N CYS A 80 -6.90 1.77 -2.90
CA CYS A 80 -6.87 1.84 -4.37
C CYS A 80 -8.23 1.51 -4.98
N GLU A 81 -8.88 0.44 -4.51
CA GLU A 81 -10.23 0.06 -4.96
C GLU A 81 -11.25 1.15 -4.63
N TYR A 82 -11.18 1.74 -3.43
CA TYR A 82 -12.01 2.87 -3.05
C TYR A 82 -11.84 4.06 -3.99
N ALA A 83 -10.60 4.46 -4.28
CA ALA A 83 -10.31 5.55 -5.22
C ALA A 83 -10.85 5.25 -6.63
N MET A 84 -10.67 4.03 -7.11
CA MET A 84 -11.16 3.57 -8.41
C MET A 84 -12.70 3.51 -8.47
N SER A 85 -13.39 3.25 -7.35
CA SER A 85 -14.86 3.20 -7.31
C SER A 85 -15.53 4.53 -7.62
N MET A 86 -14.77 5.63 -7.49
CA MET A 86 -15.24 7.00 -7.79
C MET A 86 -14.91 7.44 -9.22
N ILE A 87 -14.23 6.61 -10.01
CA ILE A 87 -13.89 6.92 -11.40
C ILE A 87 -14.94 6.29 -12.30
N ASP A 88 -15.52 7.11 -13.18
CA ASP A 88 -16.50 6.63 -14.16
C ASP A 88 -15.90 5.56 -15.07
N GLU A 89 -16.74 4.60 -15.46
CA GLU A 89 -16.32 3.59 -16.41
C GLU A 89 -16.00 4.23 -17.77
N LYS A 90 -14.90 3.77 -18.36
CA LYS A 90 -14.54 4.16 -19.73
C LYS A 90 -15.67 3.79 -20.69
N PRO A 91 -16.19 4.72 -21.51
CA PRO A 91 -17.21 4.42 -22.50
C PRO A 91 -16.77 3.29 -23.45
N GLY A 92 -17.68 2.33 -23.68
CA GLY A 92 -17.41 1.15 -24.51
C GLY A 92 -16.55 0.07 -23.84
N ARG A 93 -16.33 0.14 -22.52
CA ARG A 93 -15.68 -0.94 -21.77
C ARG A 93 -16.60 -2.16 -21.72
N THR A 94 -16.14 -3.28 -22.25
CA THR A 94 -16.75 -4.58 -22.00
C THR A 94 -16.16 -5.12 -20.69
N GLN A 95 -16.94 -5.07 -19.61
CA GLN A 95 -16.60 -5.73 -18.35
C GLN A 95 -16.74 -7.24 -18.54
N LYS A 96 -15.72 -8.01 -18.15
CA LYS A 96 -15.86 -9.46 -18.02
C LYS A 96 -16.41 -9.78 -16.64
N THR A 97 -17.31 -10.75 -16.53
CA THR A 97 -17.79 -11.17 -15.21
C THR A 97 -16.66 -11.87 -14.44
N VAL A 98 -16.81 -11.99 -13.11
CA VAL A 98 -15.84 -12.72 -12.28
C VAL A 98 -15.73 -14.16 -12.78
N GLU A 99 -16.85 -14.78 -13.13
CA GLU A 99 -16.90 -16.14 -13.68
C GLU A 99 -16.09 -16.22 -14.98
N GLU A 100 -16.30 -15.29 -15.92
CA GLU A 100 -15.52 -15.24 -17.17
C GLU A 100 -14.02 -15.10 -16.93
N LEU A 101 -13.61 -14.33 -15.92
CA LEU A 101 -12.20 -14.20 -15.54
C LEU A 101 -11.65 -15.50 -14.94
N MET A 102 -12.38 -16.14 -14.02
CA MET A 102 -11.95 -17.36 -13.34
C MET A 102 -11.87 -18.57 -14.29
N PHE A 103 -12.77 -18.67 -15.27
CA PHE A 103 -12.78 -19.78 -16.23
C PHE A 103 -11.88 -19.55 -17.46
N SER A 104 -11.35 -18.34 -17.66
CA SER A 104 -10.42 -18.05 -18.77
C SER A 104 -9.02 -18.68 -18.64
N HIS A 105 -8.64 -19.15 -17.45
CA HIS A 105 -7.32 -19.73 -17.17
C HIS A 105 -7.33 -21.27 -17.06
N ASN A 106 -8.49 -21.92 -17.21
CA ASN A 106 -8.65 -23.38 -17.09
C ASN A 106 -8.64 -24.12 -18.44
N SER A 107 -8.13 -23.50 -19.50
CA SER A 107 -7.94 -24.13 -20.81
C SER A 107 -6.46 -24.39 -21.08
N ILE A 108 -5.88 -25.38 -20.38
CA ILE A 108 -4.62 -26.05 -20.74
C ILE A 108 -4.72 -27.52 -20.37
#